data_AF-A0A9D0NWX6-F1
#
_entry.id   AF-A0A9D0NWX6-F1
#
_cell.length_a   1.000
_cell.length_b   1.000
_cell.length_c   1.000
_cell.angle_alpha   90.00
_cell.angle_beta   90.00
_cell.angle_gamma   90.00
#
_symmetry.space_group_name_H-M   'P 1'
#
loop_
_entity.id
_entity.type
_entity.pdbx_description
1 polymer ?
#
loop_
_entity_poly.entity_id
_entity_poly.type
_entity_poly.pdbx_seq_one_letter_code
_entity_poly.pdbx_strand_id
1 'polypeptide(L)' 'MSKAFLFLHTYEDAEHAARVLGLPVELVPQTPVRPDESIRVTREDELENAYRRLCRNNCTGEFTVLRV' A
#
# COMPACT_ATOMS: atom_id res chain seq x y z
N MET A 1 8.51 18.48 -0.61
CA MET A 1 7.92 17.51 0.33
C MET A 1 8.48 16.15 -0.01
N SER A 2 9.27 15.53 0.88
CA SER A 2 9.86 14.21 0.62
C SER A 2 8.78 13.14 0.66
N LYS A 3 8.41 12.58 -0.50
CA LYS A 3 7.71 11.31 -0.57
C LYS A 3 8.75 10.23 -0.27
N ALA A 4 8.61 9.50 0.82
CA ALA A 4 9.42 8.30 1.02
C ALA A 4 8.79 7.18 0.19
N PHE A 5 9.62 6.51 -0.60
CA PHE A 5 9.22 5.40 -1.46
C PHE A 5 9.86 4.15 -0.89
N LEU A 6 9.06 3.18 -0.47
CA LEU A 6 9.53 1.81 -0.29
C LEU A 6 8.81 0.91 -1.30
N PHE A 7 9.61 0.14 -2.03
CA PHE A 7 9.15 -0.97 -2.87
C PHE A 7 8.86 -2.14 -1.95
N LEU A 8 7.65 -2.71 -2.05
CA LEU A 8 7.19 -3.75 -1.13
C LEU A 8 6.75 -4.96 -1.91
N HIS A 9 7.29 -6.12 -1.54
CA HIS A 9 6.96 -7.41 -2.15
C HIS A 9 6.05 -8.25 -1.25
N THR A 10 5.86 -7.86 0.02
CA THR A 10 5.05 -8.59 1.00
C THR A 10 4.11 -7.69 1.81
N TYR A 11 3.19 -8.31 2.56
CA TYR A 11 2.36 -7.59 3.55
C TYR A 11 3.19 -6.97 4.66
N GLU A 12 4.24 -7.67 5.12
CA GLU A 12 5.12 -7.24 6.20
C GLU A 12 5.86 -5.96 5.83
N ASP A 13 6.27 -5.85 4.56
CA ASP A 13 6.82 -4.63 3.99
C ASP A 13 5.81 -3.47 4.08
N ALA A 14 4.54 -3.72 3.75
CA ALA A 14 3.47 -2.70 3.82
C ALA A 14 3.17 -2.26 5.24
N GLU A 15 3.17 -3.19 6.19
CA GLU A 15 3.03 -2.90 7.62
C GLU A 15 4.20 -2.06 8.13
N HIS A 16 5.43 -2.45 7.79
CA HIS A 16 6.62 -1.71 8.16
C HIS A 16 6.60 -0.28 7.60
N ALA A 17 6.30 -0.12 6.31
CA ALA A 17 6.22 1.18 5.66
C ALA A 17 5.12 2.07 6.26
N ALA A 18 3.93 1.52 6.55
CA ALA A 18 2.84 2.27 7.19
C ALA A 18 3.22 2.75 8.59
N ARG A 19 3.93 1.92 9.38
CA ARG A 19 4.45 2.30 10.71
C ARG A 19 5.52 3.39 10.64
N VAL A 20 6.43 3.30 9.67
CA VAL A 20 7.51 4.30 9.47
C VAL A 20 6.98 5.64 8.96
N LEU A 21 6.06 5.60 7.99
CA LEU A 21 5.50 6.80 7.37
C LEU A 21 4.49 7.54 8.27
N GLY A 22 3.78 6.78 9.10
CA GLY A 22 2.65 7.24 9.89
C GLY A 22 1.36 7.30 9.08
N LEU A 23 0.27 6.85 9.69
CA LEU A 23 -1.07 6.93 9.10
C LEU A 23 -1.58 8.39 9.04
N PRO A 24 -2.41 8.76 8.05
CA PRO A 24 -2.92 7.91 6.97
C PRO A 24 -1.90 7.68 5.85
N VAL A 25 -1.98 6.51 5.22
CA VAL A 25 -1.18 6.15 4.04
C VAL A 25 -2.07 5.71 2.89
N GLU A 26 -1.54 5.72 1.68
CA GLU A 26 -2.18 5.21 0.48
C GLU A 26 -1.37 4.03 -0.06
N LEU A 27 -2.03 2.89 -0.23
CA LEU A 27 -1.48 1.72 -0.90
C LEU A 27 -1.78 1.81 -2.40
N VAL A 28 -0.73 1.85 -3.21
CA VAL A 28 -0.80 1.96 -4.67
C VAL A 28 -0.12 0.74 -5.30
N PRO A 29 -0.81 -0.10 -6.07
CA PRO A 29 -0.20 -1.14 -6.89
C PRO A 29 0.75 -0.54 -7.92
N GLN A 30 1.89 -1.20 -8.14
CA GLN A 30 2.86 -0.71 -9.13
C GLN A 30 2.38 -0.93 -10.57
N THR A 31 1.72 -2.06 -10.81
CA THR A 31 1.12 -2.38 -12.10
C THR A 31 -0.40 -2.48 -11.88
N PRO A 32 -1.12 -1.35 -11.74
CA PRO A 32 -2.55 -1.38 -11.51
C PRO A 32 -3.27 -2.11 -12.66
N VAL A 33 -4.18 -3.03 -12.34
CA VAL A 33 -5.10 -3.57 -13.35
C VAL A 33 -6.13 -2.51 -13.76
N ARG A 34 -6.42 -1.53 -12.89
CA ARG A 34 -7.27 -0.39 -13.18
C ARG A 34 -6.58 0.93 -12.82
N PRO A 35 -6.71 1.98 -13.66
CA PRO A 35 -5.98 3.24 -13.50
C PRO A 35 -6.10 3.90 -12.11
N ASP A 36 -7.22 3.68 -11.41
CA ASP A 36 -7.53 4.28 -10.11
C ASP A 36 -7.53 3.27 -8.96
N GLU A 37 -6.80 2.17 -9.10
CA GLU A 37 -6.75 1.15 -8.06
C GLU A 37 -5.78 1.57 -6.96
N SER A 38 -6.21 2.43 -6.03
CA SER A 38 -5.49 2.70 -4.79
C SER A 38 -6.42 2.54 -3.60
N ILE A 39 -5.86 2.24 -2.42
CA ILE A 39 -6.64 2.18 -1.18
C ILE A 39 -5.97 3.06 -0.13
N ARG A 40 -6.71 4.05 0.35
CA ARG A 40 -6.32 4.84 1.52
C ARG A 40 -6.58 4.04 2.79
N VAL A 41 -5.55 3.95 3.62
CA VAL A 41 -5.55 3.28 4.92
C VAL A 41 -5.40 4.36 5.99
N THR A 42 -6.40 4.46 6.86
CA THR A 42 -6.45 5.49 7.91
C THR A 42 -6.16 4.92 9.29
N ARG A 43 -6.39 3.61 9.47
CA ARG A 43 -6.18 2.87 10.71
C ARG A 43 -5.38 1.61 10.43
N GLU A 44 -4.61 1.14 11.42
CA GLU A 44 -3.72 0.00 11.26
C GLU A 44 -4.49 -1.31 10.99
N ASP A 45 -5.69 -1.47 11.57
CA ASP A 45 -6.59 -2.61 11.35
C ASP A 45 -7.15 -2.71 9.93
N GLU A 46 -7.08 -1.63 9.14
CA GLU A 46 -7.53 -1.61 7.75
C GLU A 46 -6.46 -2.13 6.78
N LEU A 47 -5.19 -2.17 7.21
CA LEU A 47 -4.05 -2.40 6.33
C LEU A 47 -4.07 -3.78 5.69
N GLU A 48 -4.31 -4.83 6.48
CA GLU A 48 -4.34 -6.22 5.98
C GLU A 48 -5.46 -6.41 4.96
N ASN A 49 -6.63 -5.85 5.22
CA ASN A 49 -7.75 -5.94 4.29
C ASN A 49 -7.47 -5.17 2.99
N ALA A 50 -6.86 -3.98 3.09
CA ALA A 50 -6.47 -3.18 1.93
C ALA A 50 -5.43 -3.93 1.06
N TYR A 51 -4.40 -4.49 1.69
CA TYR A 51 -3.38 -5.31 1.02
C TYR A 51 -4.01 -6.52 0.31
N ARG A 52 -4.83 -7.31 1.00
CA ARG A 52 -5.49 -8.50 0.42
C ARG A 52 -6.39 -8.14 -0.76
N ARG A 53 -7.11 -7.01 -0.70
CA ARG A 53 -7.95 -6.53 -1.82
C ARG A 53 -7.11 -6.20 -3.04
N LEU A 54 -5.99 -5.52 -2.85
CA LEU A 54 -5.08 -5.17 -3.93
C LEU A 54 -4.40 -6.43 -4.51
N CYS A 55 -3.92 -7.36 -3.70
CA CYS A 55 -3.34 -8.63 -4.17
C CYS A 55 -4.31 -9.52 -4.96
N ARG A 56 -5.61 -9.49 -4.65
CA ARG A 56 -6.61 -10.24 -5.43
C ARG A 56 -6.76 -9.72 -6.86
N ASN A 57 -6.45 -8.44 -7.07
CA ASN A 57 -6.57 -7.79 -8.36
C ASN A 57 -5.23 -7.66 -9.08
N ASN A 58 -4.09 -7.67 -8.36
CA ASN A 58 -2.75 -7.52 -8.92
C ASN A 58 -1.97 -8.86 -8.95
N CYS A 59 -1.73 -9.38 -10.15
CA CYS A 59 -1.02 -10.65 -10.36
C CYS A 59 0.45 -10.68 -9.88
N THR A 60 1.05 -9.56 -9.47
CA THR A 60 2.48 -9.49 -9.07
C THR A 60 2.72 -9.24 -7.59
N GLY A 61 1.71 -8.81 -6.82
CA GLY A 61 1.86 -8.52 -5.38
C GLY A 61 2.75 -7.31 -5.04
N GLU A 62 3.11 -6.48 -6.03
CA GLU A 62 3.99 -5.32 -5.84
C GLU A 62 3.19 -4.04 -5.58
N PHE A 63 3.54 -3.34 -4.50
CA PHE A 63 2.86 -2.10 -4.08
C PHE A 63 3.86 -1.00 -3.71
N THR A 64 3.32 0.21 -3.58
CA THR A 64 3.97 1.43 -3.09
C THR A 64 3.09 2.01 -2.00
N VAL A 65 3.70 2.46 -0.91
CA VAL A 65 3.00 3.15 0.19
C VAL A 65 3.36 4.61 0.15
N LEU A 66 2.34 5.47 0.07
CA LEU A 66 2.51 6.91 0.03
C LEU A 66 1.92 7.54 1.30
N ARG A 67 2.65 8.46 1.92
CA ARG A 67 2.09 9.31 2.99
C ARG A 67 1.17 10.37 2.37
N VAL A 68 -0.03 10.51 2.94
CA VAL A 68 -1.08 11.46 2.50
C VAL A 68 -1.15 12.66 3.43
#